data_AF-A0A656QBF6-F1
#
_entry.id   AF-A0A656QBF6-F1
#
_cell.length_a   1.000
_cell.length_b   1.000
_cell.length_c   1.000
_cell.angle_alpha   90.00
_cell.angle_beta   90.00
_cell.angle_gamma   90.00
#
_symmetry.space_group_name_H-M   'P 1'
#
loop_
_entity.id
_entity.type
_entity.pdbx_description
1 polymer ?
#
loop_
_entity_poly.entity_id
_entity_poly.type
_entity_poly.pdbx_seq_one_letter_code
_entity_poly.pdbx_strand_id
1 'polypeptide(L)' 'MKGRFTLPYAVLQRLRMIDVLLATLGEFDRSVLVEYFGISIPQASADISLYKNLAPNNVTYSSSRKRYVAAVSFARVWD' A
#
# COMPACT_ATOMS: atom_id res chain seq x y z
N MET A 1 -13.96 9.67 15.78
CA MET A 1 -12.51 9.66 15.46
C MET A 1 -12.24 10.77 14.44
N LYS A 2 -11.08 11.43 14.58
CA LYS A 2 -10.69 12.73 13.99
C LYS A 2 -10.92 12.83 12.47
N GLY A 3 -11.47 13.98 12.04
CA GLY A 3 -11.41 14.60 10.70
C GLY A 3 -11.45 13.68 9.47
N ARG A 4 -12.63 13.57 8.84
CA ARG A 4 -12.77 13.01 7.48
C ARG A 4 -12.14 13.96 6.44
N PHE A 5 -10.82 13.93 6.30
CA PHE A 5 -10.24 14.27 5.00
C PHE A 5 -10.46 13.08 4.08
N THR A 6 -11.39 13.21 3.14
CA THR A 6 -11.55 12.23 2.08
C THR A 6 -10.28 12.22 1.25
N LEU A 7 -9.60 11.07 1.17
CA LEU A 7 -8.42 10.93 0.32
C LEU A 7 -8.78 11.29 -1.13
N PRO A 8 -7.91 12.00 -1.88
CA PRO A 8 -8.12 12.20 -3.30
C PRO A 8 -8.35 10.86 -3.99
N TYR A 9 -9.28 10.80 -4.95
CA TYR A 9 -9.68 9.54 -5.59
C TYR A 9 -8.49 8.74 -6.11
N ALA A 10 -7.54 9.40 -6.79
CA ALA A 10 -6.34 8.75 -7.30
C ALA A 10 -5.46 8.14 -6.18
N VAL A 11 -5.32 8.81 -5.04
CA VAL A 11 -4.60 8.28 -3.87
C VAL A 11 -5.33 7.04 -3.33
N LEU A 12 -6.65 7.14 -3.14
CA LEU A 12 -7.46 6.03 -2.65
C LEU A 12 -7.33 4.79 -3.54
N GLN A 13 -7.33 4.93 -4.88
CA GLN A 13 -7.14 3.79 -5.79
C GLN A 13 -5.77 3.13 -5.63
N ARG A 14 -4.71 3.91 -5.40
CA ARG A 14 -3.36 3.35 -5.17
C ARG A 14 -3.25 2.63 -3.84
N LEU A 15 -3.88 3.16 -2.78
CA LEU A 15 -3.92 2.46 -1.49
C LEU A 15 -4.76 1.17 -1.57
N ARG A 16 -5.87 1.18 -2.32
CA ARG A 16 -6.65 -0.03 -2.60
C ARG A 16 -5.86 -1.07 -3.38
N MET A 17 -5.06 -0.65 -4.36
CA MET A 17 -4.16 -1.56 -5.07
C MET A 17 -3.17 -2.23 -4.10
N ILE A 18 -2.56 -1.47 -3.19
CA ILE A 18 -1.66 -2.04 -2.16
C ILE A 18 -2.41 -3.07 -1.31
N ASP A 19 -3.59 -2.74 -0.80
CA ASP A 19 -4.39 -3.62 0.06
C ASP A 19 -4.78 -4.92 -0.66
N VAL A 20 -5.22 -4.82 -1.92
CA VAL A 20 -5.57 -5.98 -2.76
C VAL A 20 -4.35 -6.85 -3.07
N LEU A 21 -3.21 -6.26 -3.42
CA LEU A 21 -1.99 -7.02 -3.71
C LEU A 21 -1.52 -7.80 -2.46
N LEU A 22 -1.60 -7.18 -1.29
CA LEU A 22 -1.28 -7.86 -0.02
C LEU A 22 -2.30 -8.96 0.30
N ALA A 23 -3.59 -8.73 0.08
CA ALA A 23 -4.63 -9.73 0.36
C ALA A 23 -4.59 -10.93 -0.59
N THR A 24 -4.17 -10.74 -1.84
CA THR A 24 -4.24 -11.77 -2.89
C THR A 24 -2.90 -12.44 -3.16
N LEU A 25 -1.84 -11.65 -3.33
CA LEU A 25 -0.50 -12.15 -3.64
C LEU A 25 0.38 -12.26 -2.39
N GLY A 26 -0.01 -11.67 -1.27
CA GLY A 26 0.77 -11.64 -0.04
C GLY A 26 1.96 -10.69 -0.08
N GLU A 27 2.29 -10.09 -1.23
CA GLU A 27 3.41 -9.18 -1.39
C GLU A 27 3.35 -8.36 -2.68
N PHE A 28 4.13 -7.27 -2.73
CA PHE A 28 4.32 -6.46 -3.93
C PHE A 28 5.69 -5.76 -3.95
N ASP A 29 6.13 -5.34 -5.14
CA ASP A 29 7.22 -4.38 -5.32
C ASP A 29 6.63 -3.00 -5.60
N ARG A 30 7.34 -1.96 -5.16
CA ARG A 30 6.96 -0.57 -5.41
C ARG A 30 6.81 -0.26 -6.92
N SER A 31 7.59 -0.90 -7.79
CA SER A 31 7.54 -0.68 -9.24
C SER A 31 6.15 -0.97 -9.82
N VAL A 32 5.39 -1.90 -9.22
CA VAL A 32 4.01 -2.19 -9.64
C VAL A 32 3.14 -0.93 -9.60
N LEU A 33 3.30 -0.08 -8.57
CA LEU A 33 2.54 1.16 -8.47
C LEU A 33 3.00 2.18 -9.52
N VAL A 34 4.31 2.24 -9.79
CA VAL A 34 4.89 3.14 -10.79
C VAL A 34 4.40 2.76 -12.19
N GLU A 35 4.51 1.49 -12.55
CA GLU A 35 4.13 0.97 -13.86
C GLU A 35 2.63 1.03 -14.09
N TYR A 36 1.82 0.60 -13.11
CA TYR A 36 0.36 0.56 -13.26
C TYR A 36 -0.29 1.94 -13.29
N PHE A 37 0.16 2.86 -12.43
CA PHE A 37 -0.45 4.20 -12.31
C PHE A 37 0.31 5.31 -13.06
N GLY A 38 1.47 5.01 -13.65
CA GLY A 38 2.30 6.01 -14.33
C GLY A 38 2.83 7.11 -13.39
N ILE A 39 3.10 6.77 -12.13
CA ILE A 39 3.55 7.73 -11.10
C ILE A 39 5.04 7.64 -10.84
N SER A 40 5.63 8.70 -10.29
CA SER A 40 7.05 8.70 -9.92
C SER A 40 7.36 7.77 -8.75
N ILE A 41 8.62 7.32 -8.65
CA ILE A 41 9.12 6.50 -7.53
C ILE A 41 8.90 7.21 -6.16
N PRO A 42 9.16 8.53 -6.02
CA PRO A 42 8.84 9.24 -4.78
C PRO A 42 7.35 9.18 -4.42
N GLN A 43 6.45 9.33 -5.41
CA GLN A 43 5.00 9.27 -5.16
C GLN A 43 4.59 7.87 -4.69
N ALA A 44 5.07 6.80 -5.35
CA ALA A 44 4.78 5.44 -4.94
C ALA A 44 5.30 5.17 -3.51
N SER A 45 6.48 5.70 -3.15
CA SER A 45 7.02 5.59 -1.80
C SER A 45 6.18 6.34 -0.75
N ALA A 46 5.63 7.50 -1.12
CA ALA A 46 4.71 8.26 -0.27
C ALA A 46 3.39 7.51 -0.07
N ASP A 47 2.83 6.90 -1.12
CA ASP A 47 1.60 6.12 -1.03
C ASP A 47 1.77 4.87 -0.15
N ILE A 48 2.91 4.17 -0.27
CA ILE A 48 3.23 3.03 0.60
C ILE A 48 3.37 3.47 2.06
N SER A 49 4.02 4.61 2.30
CA SER A 49 4.14 5.18 3.64
C SER A 49 2.78 5.58 4.21
N LEU A 50 1.90 6.14 3.39
CA LEU A 50 0.54 6.47 3.77
C LEU A 50 -0.27 5.21 4.11
N TYR A 51 -0.17 4.15 3.29
CA TYR A 51 -0.81 2.86 3.59
C TYR A 51 -0.32 2.32 4.94
N LYS A 52 0.99 2.33 5.19
CA LYS A 52 1.56 1.93 6.48
C LYS A 52 1.04 2.77 7.65
N ASN A 53 0.84 4.06 7.48
CA ASN A 53 0.29 4.90 8.55
C ASN A 53 -1.18 4.59 8.84
N LEU A 54 -1.96 4.21 7.82
CA LEU A 54 -3.36 3.85 7.96
C LEU A 54 -3.55 2.42 8.49
N ALA A 55 -2.67 1.51 8.10
CA ALA A 55 -2.70 0.09 8.46
C ALA A 55 -1.31 -0.39 8.91
N PRO A 56 -0.82 0.06 10.09
CA PRO A 56 0.55 -0.17 10.54
C PRO A 56 0.91 -1.66 10.73
N ASN A 57 -0.09 -2.49 10.96
CA ASN A 57 0.07 -3.92 11.20
C ASN A 57 -0.18 -4.78 9.95
N ASN A 58 -0.40 -4.18 8.77
CA ASN A 58 -0.71 -4.93 7.56
C ASN A 58 0.51 -5.30 6.73
N VAL A 59 1.60 -4.53 6.79
CA VAL A 59 2.71 -4.69 5.84
C VAL A 59 4.06 -4.56 6.51
N THR A 60 4.96 -5.46 6.17
CA THR A 60 6.37 -5.44 6.54
C THR A 60 7.23 -5.30 5.29
N TYR A 61 8.44 -4.77 5.42
CA TYR A 61 9.40 -4.76 4.31
C TYR A 61 10.43 -5.87 4.50
N SER A 62 10.51 -6.77 3.51
CA SER A 62 11.51 -7.83 3.47
C SER A 62 12.72 -7.34 2.68
N SER A 63 13.81 -7.00 3.38
CA SER A 63 15.05 -6.52 2.74
C SER A 63 15.71 -7.56 1.84
N SER A 64 15.66 -8.84 2.21
CA SER A 64 16.20 -9.95 1.42
C SER A 64 15.47 -10.13 0.10
N ARG A 65 14.14 -9.98 0.09
CA ARG A 65 13.31 -10.07 -1.12
C ARG A 65 13.20 -8.74 -1.87
N LYS A 66 13.49 -7.62 -1.20
CA LYS A 66 13.22 -6.25 -1.66
C LYS A 66 11.72 -6.02 -1.95
N ARG A 67 10.86 -6.65 -1.16
CA ARG A 67 9.39 -6.66 -1.36
C ARG A 67 8.68 -6.19 -0.09
N TYR A 68 7.51 -5.59 -0.28
CA TYR A 68 6.55 -5.36 0.80
C TYR A 68 5.69 -6.61 0.93
N VAL A 69 5.55 -7.12 2.15
CA VAL A 69 4.96 -8.43 2.43
C VAL A 69 3.86 -8.25 3.47
N ALA A 70 2.73 -8.93 3.26
CA ALA A 70 1.63 -8.98 4.21
C ALA A 70 2.14 -9.50 5.56
N ALA A 71 1.83 -8.78 6.64
CA ALA A 71 2.14 -9.22 7.98
C ALA A 71 1.22 -10.38 8.40
N VAL A 72 1.63 -11.14 9.41
CA VAL A 72 0.79 -12.20 10.00
C VAL A 72 -0.54 -11.64 10.53
N SER A 73 -0.52 -10.39 11.01
CA SER A 73 -1.68 -9.64 11.51
C SER A 73 -2.45 -8.90 10.42
N PHE A 74 -2.22 -9.22 9.13
CA PHE A 74 -2.90 -8.52 8.03
C PHE A 74 -4.42 -8.60 8.18
N ALA A 75 -5.06 -7.43 8.15
CA ALA A 75 -6.50 -7.29 8.12
C ALA A 75 -6.87 -6.33 6.98
N ARG A 76 -7.59 -6.83 5.97
CA ARG A 76 -7.94 -6.07 4.77
C ARG A 76 -8.67 -4.76 5.14
N VAL A 77 -8.29 -3.66 4.49
CA VAL A 77 -8.82 -2.32 4.77
C VAL A 77 -10.01 -1.97 3.87
N TRP A 78 -10.01 -2.44 2.63
CA TRP A 78 -11.06 -2.19 1.63
C TRP A 78 -11.54 -3.48 0.98
N ASP A 79 -12.86 -3.66 0.91
CA ASP A 79 -13.53 -4.80 0.26
C ASP A 79 -13.36 -4.85 -1.28
#